data_AF-A0AAU3D2P2-F1
#
_entry.id   AF-A0AAU3D2P2-F1
#
_cell.length_a   1.000
_cell.length_b   1.000
_cell.length_c   1.000
_cell.angle_alpha   90.00
_cell.angle_beta   90.00
_cell.angle_gamma   90.00
#
_symmetry.space_group_name_H-M   'P 1'
#
loop_
_entity.id
_entity.type
_entity.pdbx_description
1 polymer ?
#
loop_
_entity_poly.entity_id
_entity_poly.type
_entity_poly.pdbx_seq_one_letter_code
_entity_poly.pdbx_strand_id
1 'polypeptide(L)'
;MSFVPMTHGAVHAVEHQETGIASALLNTAQQIGGALGLAVLSTVSTNAAADRLPEAASALYRGLAVGDSALVRKASGALTHGYTAAFAITAVMFPAAPAVTAAAIDAKRRQHTEGAPAVHLR
;
A
#
# COMPACT_ATOMS: atom_id res chain seq x y z
N MET A 1 -16.70 10.96 0.34
CA MET A 1 -17.47 10.99 1.60
C MET A 1 -17.90 9.57 2.01
N SER A 2 -16.94 8.73 2.38
CA SER A 2 -17.20 7.36 2.90
C SER A 2 -16.23 6.97 4.02
N PHE A 3 -15.71 7.95 4.77
CA PHE A 3 -14.84 7.69 5.92
C PHE A 3 -15.66 7.20 7.13
N VAL A 4 -16.84 7.79 7.34
CA VAL A 4 -17.73 7.51 8.48
C VAL A 4 -18.29 6.07 8.48
N PRO A 5 -18.76 5.49 7.36
CA PRO A 5 -19.29 4.12 7.36
C PRO A 5 -18.23 3.04 7.64
N MET A 6 -16.98 3.30 7.23
CA MET A 6 -15.85 2.36 7.39
C MET A 6 -15.35 2.31 8.84
N THR A 7 -15.23 3.48 9.49
CA THR A 7 -14.90 3.53 10.92
C THR A 7 -16.04 2.94 11.76
N HIS A 8 -17.30 3.26 11.46
CA HIS A 8 -18.45 2.70 12.20
C HIS A 8 -18.52 1.17 12.09
N GLY A 9 -18.23 0.58 10.93
CA GLY A 9 -18.19 -0.88 10.78
C GLY A 9 -17.04 -1.54 11.55
N ALA A 10 -15.91 -0.86 11.71
CA ALA A 10 -14.73 -1.36 12.43
C ALA A 10 -14.85 -1.22 13.96
N VAL A 11 -15.56 -0.19 14.45
CA VAL A 11 -15.80 0.03 15.90
C VAL A 11 -17.18 -0.40 16.38
N HIS A 12 -18.02 -1.02 15.53
CA HIS A 12 -19.40 -1.40 15.89
C HIS A 12 -19.50 -2.40 17.06
N ALA A 13 -18.37 -3.02 17.42
CA ALA A 13 -18.21 -3.95 18.55
C ALA A 13 -17.30 -3.41 19.66
N VAL A 14 -16.87 -2.14 19.59
CA VAL A 14 -15.95 -1.50 20.54
C VAL A 14 -16.75 -0.66 21.51
N GLU A 15 -16.48 -0.80 22.81
CA GLU A 15 -17.21 -0.08 23.85
C GLU A 15 -16.98 1.44 23.67
N HIS A 16 -17.97 2.29 24.02
CA HIS A 16 -17.90 3.75 23.76
C HIS A 16 -16.59 4.37 24.29
N GLN A 17 -16.09 3.84 25.41
CA GLN A 17 -14.87 4.26 26.10
C GLN A 17 -13.57 3.91 25.34
N GLU A 18 -13.60 2.93 24.44
CA GLU A 18 -12.44 2.45 23.67
C GLU A 18 -12.35 3.06 22.26
N THR A 19 -13.37 3.81 21.83
CA THR A 19 -13.45 4.41 20.48
C THR A 19 -12.22 5.28 20.14
N GLY A 20 -11.68 6.01 21.12
CA GLY A 20 -10.48 6.83 20.93
C GLY A 20 -9.23 6.00 20.65
N ILE A 21 -9.06 4.88 21.37
CA ILE A 21 -7.95 3.95 21.19
C ILE A 21 -8.07 3.25 19.84
N ALA A 22 -9.27 2.79 19.48
CA ALA A 22 -9.52 2.15 18.19
C ALA A 22 -9.23 3.10 17.00
N SER A 23 -9.58 4.37 17.12
CA SER A 23 -9.26 5.39 16.10
C SER A 23 -7.76 5.66 16.00
N ALA A 24 -7.06 5.76 17.13
CA ALA A 24 -5.60 5.93 17.15
C ALA A 24 -4.87 4.75 16.50
N LEU A 25 -5.33 3.52 16.76
CA LEU A 25 -4.80 2.30 16.14
C LEU A 25 -5.09 2.28 14.64
N LEU A 26 -6.30 2.65 14.21
CA LEU A 26 -6.65 2.72 12.79
C LEU A 26 -5.79 3.74 12.05
N ASN A 27 -5.60 4.94 12.61
CA ASN A 27 -4.78 5.97 12.02
C ASN A 27 -3.32 5.51 11.90
N THR A 28 -2.78 4.88 12.95
CA THR A 28 -1.42 4.32 12.94
C THR A 28 -1.27 3.23 11.89
N ALA A 29 -2.24 2.30 11.79
CA ALA A 29 -2.26 1.26 10.77
C ALA A 29 -2.30 1.85 9.34
N GLN A 30 -3.07 2.91 9.13
CA GLN A 30 -3.11 3.64 7.85
C GLN A 30 -1.76 4.31 7.53
N GLN A 31 -1.12 4.96 8.51
CA GLN A 31 0.19 5.58 8.33
C GLN A 31 1.26 4.54 7.97
N ILE A 32 1.30 3.42 8.69
CA ILE A 32 2.21 2.30 8.42
C ILE A 32 1.95 1.73 7.02
N GLY A 33 0.69 1.46 6.68
CA GLY A 33 0.33 0.96 5.35
C GLY A 33 0.73 1.92 4.22
N GLY A 34 0.51 3.22 4.42
CA GLY A 34 0.92 4.26 3.45
C GLY A 34 2.43 4.32 3.26
N ALA A 35 3.20 4.30 4.35
CA ALA A 35 4.66 4.30 4.31
C ALA A 35 5.22 3.06 3.61
N LEU A 36 4.67 1.87 3.90
CA LEU A 36 5.06 0.63 3.24
C LEU A 36 4.76 0.65 1.74
N GLY A 37 3.56 1.12 1.36
CA GLY A 37 3.19 1.28 -0.04
C GLY A 37 4.16 2.21 -0.79
N LEU A 38 4.48 3.37 -0.21
CA LEU A 38 5.45 4.29 -0.79
C LEU A 38 6.85 3.70 -0.89
N ALA A 39 7.31 2.96 0.12
CA ALA A 39 8.62 2.32 0.10
C ALA A 39 8.74 1.32 -1.07
N VAL A 40 7.72 0.49 -1.28
CA VAL A 40 7.67 -0.47 -2.39
C VAL A 40 7.68 0.27 -3.74
N LEU A 41 6.79 1.24 -3.91
CA LEU A 41 6.67 1.98 -5.18
C LEU A 41 7.96 2.75 -5.50
N SER A 42 8.57 3.40 -4.52
CA SER A 42 9.84 4.11 -4.68
C SER A 42 10.97 3.15 -5.05
N THR A 43 11.05 1.99 -4.40
CA THR A 43 12.09 0.99 -4.68
C THR A 43 11.98 0.46 -6.10
N VAL A 44 10.77 0.08 -6.52
CA VAL A 44 10.52 -0.41 -7.88
C VAL A 44 10.82 0.67 -8.92
N SER A 45 10.33 1.89 -8.71
CA SER A 45 10.55 3.01 -9.63
C SER A 45 12.04 3.29 -9.81
N THR A 46 12.78 3.40 -8.72
CA THR A 46 14.23 3.68 -8.74
C THR A 46 15.00 2.55 -9.42
N ASN A 47 14.71 1.29 -9.11
CA ASN A 47 15.40 0.16 -9.73
C ASN A 47 15.11 0.06 -11.24
N ALA A 48 13.85 0.16 -11.65
CA ALA A 48 13.48 0.10 -13.06
C ALA A 48 14.02 1.30 -13.86
N ALA A 49 14.13 2.48 -13.26
CA ALA A 49 14.81 3.61 -13.88
C ALA A 49 16.32 3.35 -14.03
N ALA A 50 16.96 2.77 -13.01
CA ALA A 50 18.39 2.45 -13.00
C ALA A 50 18.79 1.45 -14.10
N ASP A 51 17.90 0.52 -14.46
CA ASP A 51 18.11 -0.41 -15.59
C ASP A 51 18.27 0.30 -16.94
N ARG A 52 17.75 1.53 -17.08
CA ARG A 52 17.87 2.34 -18.30
C ARG A 52 18.97 3.40 -18.19
N LEU A 53 19.06 4.03 -17.04
CA LEU A 53 20.07 5.02 -16.73
C LEU A 53 20.35 5.00 -15.23
N PRO A 54 21.53 4.51 -14.81
CA PRO A 54 21.96 4.62 -13.42
C PRO A 54 21.91 6.08 -12.96
N GLU A 55 21.41 6.30 -11.75
CA GLU A 55 21.26 7.64 -11.17
C GLU A 55 20.45 8.62 -12.03
N ALA A 56 19.40 8.13 -12.71
CA ALA A 56 18.58 8.90 -13.66
C ALA A 56 18.11 10.27 -13.10
N ALA A 57 17.71 10.32 -11.82
CA ALA A 57 17.32 11.58 -11.17
C ALA A 57 18.49 12.59 -11.14
N SER A 58 19.67 12.16 -10.70
CA SER A 58 20.87 13.03 -10.70
C SER A 58 21.28 13.45 -12.12
N ALA A 59 21.12 12.56 -13.09
CA ALA A 59 21.43 12.83 -14.50
C ALA A 59 20.48 13.88 -15.08
N LEU A 60 19.19 13.82 -14.71
CA LEU A 60 18.21 14.84 -15.07
C LEU A 60 18.61 16.21 -14.51
N TYR A 61 18.91 16.31 -13.20
CA TYR A 61 19.31 17.56 -12.58
C TYR A 61 20.59 18.13 -13.20
N ARG A 62 21.59 17.28 -13.46
CA ARG A 62 22.83 17.70 -14.15
C ARG A 62 22.56 18.20 -15.56
N GLY A 63 21.77 17.46 -16.35
CA GLY A 63 21.41 17.85 -17.71
C GLY A 63 20.71 19.21 -17.76
N LEU A 64 19.80 19.48 -16.83
CA LEU A 64 19.15 20.79 -16.70
C LEU A 64 20.15 21.89 -16.34
N ALA A 65 21.07 21.63 -15.40
CA ALA A 65 22.05 22.61 -14.94
C ALA A 65 23.04 23.05 -16.03
N VAL A 66 23.43 22.13 -16.93
CA VAL A 66 24.41 22.41 -18.00
C VAL A 66 23.77 22.63 -19.37
N GLY A 67 22.43 22.58 -19.47
CA GLY A 67 21.70 22.74 -20.73
C GLY A 67 21.82 21.56 -21.70
N ASP A 68 22.22 20.38 -21.23
CA ASP A 68 22.32 19.18 -22.06
C ASP A 68 20.95 18.54 -22.29
N SER A 69 20.32 18.96 -23.40
CA SER A 69 18.99 18.48 -23.81
C SER A 69 18.96 16.98 -24.14
N ALA A 70 20.08 16.39 -24.55
CA ALA A 70 20.15 14.96 -24.84
C ALA A 70 20.15 14.14 -23.54
N LEU A 71 20.92 14.58 -22.55
CA LEU A 71 20.94 13.97 -21.22
C LEU A 71 19.59 14.10 -20.52
N VAL A 72 18.96 15.28 -20.57
CA VAL A 72 17.61 15.50 -20.03
C VAL A 72 16.62 14.52 -20.64
N ARG A 73 16.56 14.39 -21.98
CA ARG A 73 15.64 13.46 -22.64
C ARG A 73 15.90 12.00 -22.24
N LYS A 74 17.17 11.60 -22.15
CA LYS A 74 17.54 10.24 -21.74
C LYS A 74 17.11 9.97 -20.29
N ALA A 75 17.38 10.90 -19.38
CA ALA A 75 17.04 10.77 -17.97
C ALA A 75 15.52 10.80 -17.73
N SER A 76 14.79 11.71 -18.38
CA SER A 76 13.33 11.73 -18.34
C SER A 76 12.72 10.42 -18.86
N GLY A 77 13.26 9.85 -19.95
CA GLY A 77 12.81 8.55 -20.46
C GLY A 77 13.00 7.41 -19.46
N ALA A 78 14.15 7.37 -18.78
CA ALA A 78 14.43 6.38 -17.74
C ALA A 78 13.50 6.52 -16.53
N LEU A 79 13.29 7.75 -16.04
CA LEU A 79 12.38 8.02 -14.93
C LEU A 79 10.93 7.66 -15.27
N THR A 80 10.46 8.00 -16.47
CA THR A 80 9.13 7.59 -16.95
C THR A 80 8.98 6.08 -16.94
N HIS A 81 10.00 5.33 -17.40
CA HIS A 81 9.99 3.86 -17.33
C HIS A 81 9.88 3.36 -15.88
N GLY A 82 10.63 3.96 -14.96
CA GLY A 82 10.53 3.67 -13.52
C GLY A 82 9.12 3.89 -12.96
N TYR A 83 8.53 5.07 -13.22
CA TYR A 83 7.17 5.37 -12.78
C TYR A 83 6.15 4.40 -13.38
N THR A 84 6.26 4.06 -14.67
CA THR A 84 5.37 3.07 -15.30
C THR A 84 5.48 1.70 -14.64
N ALA A 85 6.69 1.25 -14.31
CA ALA A 85 6.88 -0.02 -13.60
C ALA A 85 6.24 0.01 -12.20
N ALA A 86 6.40 1.10 -11.45
CA ALA A 86 5.76 1.27 -10.15
C ALA A 86 4.22 1.27 -10.27
N PHE A 87 3.65 1.95 -11.28
CA PHE A 87 2.21 1.89 -11.55
C PHE A 87 1.71 0.47 -11.86
N ALA A 88 2.48 -0.32 -12.60
CA ALA A 88 2.14 -1.72 -12.87
C ALA A 88 2.11 -2.56 -11.58
N ILE A 89 3.01 -2.31 -10.63
CA ILE A 89 2.96 -2.93 -9.30
C ILE A 89 1.71 -2.52 -8.53
N THR A 90 1.31 -1.26 -8.59
CA THR A 90 0.04 -0.79 -7.98
C THR A 90 -1.16 -1.57 -8.51
N ALA A 91 -1.20 -1.88 -9.81
CA ALA A 91 -2.27 -2.68 -10.41
C ALA A 91 -2.39 -4.09 -9.81
N VAL A 92 -1.28 -4.66 -9.29
CA VAL A 92 -1.27 -5.94 -8.58
C VAL A 92 -1.59 -5.77 -7.09
N MET A 93 -1.06 -4.72 -6.44
CA MET A 93 -1.31 -4.47 -5.01
C MET A 93 -2.79 -4.15 -4.73
N PHE A 94 -3.45 -3.44 -5.63
CA PHE A 94 -4.84 -3.02 -5.45
C PHE A 94 -5.83 -4.20 -5.26
N PRO A 95 -5.81 -5.27 -6.07
CA PRO A 95 -6.63 -6.46 -5.81
C PRO A 95 -6.05 -7.36 -4.72
N ALA A 96 -4.74 -7.36 -4.47
CA ALA A 96 -4.13 -8.19 -3.43
C ALA A 96 -4.56 -7.78 -2.02
N ALA A 97 -4.64 -6.48 -1.73
CA ALA A 97 -5.04 -5.98 -0.41
C ALA A 97 -6.43 -6.47 0.07
N PRO A 98 -7.52 -6.33 -0.71
CA PRO A 98 -8.82 -6.87 -0.33
C PRO A 98 -8.84 -8.39 -0.31
N ALA A 99 -8.08 -9.07 -1.18
CA ALA A 99 -7.98 -10.54 -1.15
C ALA A 99 -7.36 -11.04 0.16
N VAL A 100 -6.26 -10.42 0.62
CA VAL A 100 -5.64 -10.72 1.91
C VAL A 100 -6.60 -10.44 3.06
N THR A 101 -7.33 -9.32 2.99
CA THR A 101 -8.33 -8.96 4.00
C THR A 101 -9.46 -9.99 4.06
N ALA A 102 -9.98 -10.40 2.91
CA ALA A 102 -11.03 -11.41 2.82
C ALA A 102 -10.57 -12.77 3.36
N ALA A 103 -9.35 -13.20 3.01
CA ALA A 103 -8.75 -14.44 3.53
C ALA A 103 -8.56 -14.39 5.05
N ALA A 104 -8.10 -13.26 5.59
CA ALA A 104 -7.94 -13.08 7.04
C ALA A 104 -9.28 -13.14 7.79
N ILE A 105 -10.33 -12.54 7.23
CA ILE A 105 -11.68 -12.59 7.79
C ILE A 105 -12.25 -14.02 7.73
N ASP A 106 -12.08 -14.71 6.60
CA ASP A 106 -12.55 -16.09 6.44
C ASP A 106 -11.86 -17.05 7.42
N ALA A 107 -10.54 -16.93 7.58
CA ALA A 107 -9.79 -17.72 8.56
C ALA A 107 -10.31 -17.54 9.99
N LYS A 108 -10.56 -16.29 10.40
CA LYS A 108 -11.14 -15.98 11.73
C LYS A 108 -12.54 -16.58 11.90
N ARG A 109 -13.37 -16.54 10.85
CA ARG A 109 -14.73 -17.13 10.88
C ARG A 109 -14.67 -18.65 11.06
N ARG A 110 -13.76 -19.34 10.37
CA ARG A 110 -13.61 -20.81 10.45
C ARG A 110 -13.23 -21.27 11.86
N GLN A 111 -12.25 -20.60 12.48
CA GLN A 111 -11.80 -20.90 13.84
C GLN A 111 -12.92 -20.77 14.89
N HIS A 112 -13.82 -19.81 14.73
CA HIS A 112 -14.94 -19.60 15.67
C HIS A 112 -16.01 -20.70 15.56
N THR A 113 -16.18 -21.31 14.39
CA THR A 113 -17.13 -22.41 14.16
C THR A 113 -16.59 -23.76 14.66
N GLU A 114 -15.29 -24.00 14.54
CA GLU A 114 -14.63 -25.23 15.03
C GLU A 114 -14.48 -25.26 16.55
N GLY A 115 -14.45 -24.09 17.21
CA GLY A 115 -14.35 -23.97 18.68
C GLY A 115 -15.67 -24.01 19.44
N ALA A 116 -16.82 -24.06 18.76
CA ALA A 116 -18.13 -24.14 19.42
C ALA A 116 -18.38 -25.60 19.89
N PRO A 117 -18.49 -25.88 21.20
CA PRO A 117 -18.69 -27.24 21.69
C PRO A 117 -20.01 -27.79 21.13
N ALA A 118 -19.96 -29.02 20.61
CA ALA A 118 -21.15 -29.75 20.21
C ALA A 118 -22.07 -29.89 21.43
N VAL A 119 -23.12 -29.08 21.47
CA VAL A 119 -24.18 -29.20 22.48
C VAL A 119 -24.89 -30.52 22.20
N HIS A 120 -24.49 -31.56 22.93
CA HIS A 120 -25.25 -32.78 23.04
C HIS A 120 -26.56 -32.44 23.76
N LEU A 121 -27.63 -32.23 22.98
CA LEU A 121 -28.99 -32.41 23.49
C LEU A 121 -29.16 -33.89 23.83
N ARG A 122 -29.23 -34.17 25.13
CA ARG A 122 -29.78 -35.40 25.70
C ARG A 122 -30.85 -35.03 26.71
#